data_AF-A0A2W6X0G1-F1
#
_entry.id   AF-A0A2W6X0G1-F1
#
_cell.length_a   1.000
_cell.length_b   1.000
_cell.length_c   1.000
_cell.angle_alpha   90.00
_cell.angle_beta   90.00
_cell.angle_gamma   90.00
#
_symmetry.space_group_name_H-M   'P 1'
#
loop_
_entity.id
_entity.type
_entity.pdbx_description
1 polymer ?
#
loop_
_entity_poly.entity_id
_entity_poly.type
_entity_poly.pdbx_seq_one_letter_code
_entity_poly.pdbx_strand_id
1 'polypeptide(L)'
;MSAVEVVRARIEPGLKKEATAVLSSMGLSVSDAIRLMLTRVASEKALPFDLRIPNADTRDAIQEIRNGKGKGFDSVADLMADLND
;
A
#
# COMPACT_ATOMS: atom_id res chain seq x y z
N MET A 1 9.24 29.10 8.33
CA MET A 1 10.45 28.24 8.40
C MET A 1 10.08 26.90 7.80
N SER A 2 10.75 26.46 6.73
CA SER A 2 10.54 25.10 6.22
C SER A 2 11.14 24.13 7.22
N ALA A 3 10.32 23.40 7.98
CA ALA A 3 10.81 22.37 8.88
C ALA A 3 11.29 21.18 8.04
N VAL A 4 12.56 20.82 8.16
CA VAL A 4 13.10 19.59 7.57
C VAL A 4 12.87 18.48 8.58
N GLU A 5 12.15 17.44 8.18
CA GLU A 5 11.92 16.25 9.01
C GLU A 5 12.74 15.05 8.50
N VAL A 6 13.15 14.19 9.43
CA VAL A 6 14.02 13.05 9.14
C VAL A 6 13.21 11.76 9.17
N VAL A 7 13.17 11.06 8.04
CA VAL A 7 12.61 9.71 7.93
C VAL A 7 13.65 8.69 8.39
N ARG A 8 13.33 7.89 9.42
CA ARG A 8 14.15 6.79 9.92
C ARG A 8 13.38 5.48 9.82
N ALA A 9 13.97 4.49 9.15
CA ALA A 9 13.40 3.14 9.05
C ALA A 9 14.47 2.09 9.38
N ARG A 10 14.07 1.03 10.08
CA ARG A 10 14.93 -0.14 10.27
C ARG A 10 14.91 -0.97 8.98
N ILE A 11 16.08 -1.43 8.57
CA ILE A 11 16.27 -2.23 7.36
C ILE A 11 17.36 -3.27 7.62
N GLU A 12 17.23 -4.44 7.00
CA GLU A 12 18.25 -5.47 7.03
C GLU A 12 19.53 -4.95 6.32
N PRO A 13 20.74 -5.14 6.91
CA PRO A 13 21.98 -4.63 6.33
C PRO A 13 22.27 -5.05 4.90
N GLY A 14 22.03 -6.32 4.55
CA GLY A 14 22.18 -6.86 3.19
C GLY A 14 21.26 -6.17 2.20
N LEU A 15 19.98 -6.05 2.53
CA LEU A 15 18.98 -5.35 1.72
C LEU A 15 19.37 -3.89 1.49
N LYS A 16 19.85 -3.19 2.53
CA LYS A 16 20.35 -1.81 2.40
C LYS A 16 21.50 -1.74 1.39
N LYS A 17 22.45 -2.67 1.47
CA LYS A 17 23.63 -2.69 0.59
C LYS A 17 23.22 -2.92 -0.86
N GLU A 18 22.35 -3.90 -1.11
CA GLU A 18 21.85 -4.22 -2.45
C GLU A 18 21.05 -3.06 -3.04
N ALA A 19 20.07 -2.52 -2.30
CA ALA A 19 19.28 -1.38 -2.75
C ALA A 19 20.15 -0.15 -3.04
N THR A 20 21.18 0.10 -2.22
CA THR A 20 22.11 1.22 -2.45
C THR A 20 22.88 1.04 -3.76
N ALA A 21 23.36 -0.17 -4.06
CA ALA A 21 24.09 -0.46 -5.30
C ALA A 21 23.20 -0.28 -6.54
N VAL A 22 21.97 -0.79 -6.50
CA VAL A 22 21.00 -0.67 -7.60
C VAL A 22 20.58 0.79 -7.82
N LEU A 23 20.28 1.52 -6.76
CA LEU A 23 19.91 2.94 -6.88
C LEU A 23 21.08 3.79 -7.39
N SER A 24 22.31 3.49 -6.94
CA SER A 24 23.50 4.21 -7.39
C SER A 24 23.78 3.98 -8.87
N SER A 25 23.50 2.79 -9.42
CA SER A 25 23.64 2.55 -10.86
C SER A 25 22.62 3.33 -11.70
N MET A 26 21.51 3.75 -11.09
CA MET A 26 20.51 4.66 -11.66
C MET A 26 20.82 6.15 -11.38
N GLY A 27 21.93 6.46 -10.70
CA GLY A 27 22.28 7.83 -10.31
C GLY A 27 21.46 8.40 -9.14
N LEU A 28 20.82 7.54 -8.35
CA LEU A 28 19.97 7.92 -7.23
C LEU A 28 20.59 7.50 -5.89
N SER A 29 20.46 8.35 -4.88
CA SER A 29 20.70 7.93 -3.50
C SER A 29 19.46 7.26 -2.90
N VAL A 30 19.64 6.53 -1.80
CA VAL A 30 18.52 5.97 -1.01
C VAL A 30 17.57 7.08 -0.56
N SER A 31 18.10 8.24 -0.19
CA SER A 31 17.29 9.39 0.21
C SER A 31 16.47 9.97 -0.94
N ASP A 32 16.99 9.96 -2.18
CA ASP A 32 16.24 10.40 -3.36
C ASP A 32 15.08 9.45 -3.65
N ALA A 33 15.32 8.14 -3.61
CA ALA A 33 14.28 7.14 -3.79
C ALA A 33 13.16 7.27 -2.74
N ILE A 34 13.52 7.46 -1.46
CA ILE A 34 12.53 7.67 -0.39
C ILE A 34 11.72 8.94 -0.63
N ARG A 35 12.35 10.05 -1.02
CA ARG A 35 11.64 11.30 -1.33
C ARG A 35 10.68 11.13 -2.49
N LEU A 36 11.10 10.49 -3.58
CA LEU A 36 10.26 10.22 -4.74
C LEU A 36 9.06 9.35 -4.39
N MET A 37 9.28 8.28 -3.62
CA MET A 37 8.21 7.41 -3.12
C MET A 37 7.19 8.20 -2.31
N LEU A 38 7.63 8.95 -1.30
CA LEU A 38 6.72 9.71 -0.43
C LEU A 38 5.96 10.79 -1.21
N THR A 39 6.61 11.42 -2.19
CA THR A 39 5.97 12.41 -3.07
C THR A 39 4.85 11.77 -3.88
N ARG A 40 5.10 10.61 -4.50
CA ARG A 40 4.09 9.87 -5.28
C ARG A 40 2.91 9.42 -4.41
N VAL A 41 3.20 8.92 -3.21
CA VAL A 41 2.16 8.50 -2.26
C VAL A 41 1.27 9.69 -1.87
N ALA A 42 1.87 10.84 -1.57
CA ALA A 42 1.12 12.04 -1.23
C ALA A 42 0.28 12.57 -2.41
N SER A 43 0.77 12.47 -3.65
CA SER A 43 0.06 12.97 -4.84
C SER A 43 -1.07 12.06 -5.31
N GLU A 44 -0.84 10.75 -5.34
CA GLU A 44 -1.80 9.80 -5.92
C GLU A 44 -2.65 9.07 -4.91
N LYS A 45 -2.33 9.17 -3.62
CA LYS A 45 -3.00 8.39 -2.57
C LYS A 45 -2.90 6.87 -2.85
N ALA A 46 -1.84 6.46 -3.52
CA ALA A 46 -1.56 5.07 -3.88
C ALA A 46 -0.07 4.76 -3.70
N LEU A 47 0.25 3.49 -3.43
CA LEU A 47 1.64 3.05 -3.40
C LEU A 47 2.19 2.94 -4.82
N PRO A 48 3.49 3.24 -5.03
CA PRO A 48 4.11 3.22 -6.36
C PRO A 48 4.41 1.80 -6.89
N PHE A 49 3.81 0.77 -6.30
CA PHE A 49 3.93 -0.61 -6.71
C PHE A 49 2.60 -1.33 -6.50
N ASP A 50 2.32 -2.32 -7.35
CA ASP A 50 1.13 -3.15 -7.21
C ASP A 50 1.18 -3.95 -5.91
N LEU A 51 0.22 -3.72 -5.02
CA LEU A 51 -0.03 -4.62 -3.89
C LEU A 51 -0.69 -5.90 -4.41
N ARG A 52 0.12 -6.84 -4.91
CA ARG A 52 -0.36 -8.09 -5.52
C ARG A 52 -0.89 -9.10 -4.52
N ILE A 53 -0.62 -8.90 -3.23
CA ILE A 53 -1.01 -9.81 -2.16
C ILE A 53 -1.97 -9.07 -1.23
N PRO A 54 -3.27 -9.42 -1.26
CA PRO A 54 -4.21 -8.94 -0.25
C PRO A 54 -3.79 -9.42 1.14
N ASN A 55 -4.08 -8.62 2.17
CA ASN A 55 -3.88 -9.01 3.56
C ASN A 55 -4.79 -10.21 3.94
N ALA A 56 -4.56 -10.81 5.12
CA ALA A 56 -5.31 -11.97 5.57
C ALA A 56 -6.82 -11.72 5.54
N ASP A 57 -7.27 -10.62 6.13
CA ASP A 57 -8.69 -10.24 6.21
C ASP A 57 -9.34 -10.13 4.82
N THR A 58 -8.64 -9.51 3.86
CA THR A 58 -9.15 -9.37 2.49
C THR A 58 -9.20 -10.72 1.77
N ARG A 59 -8.24 -11.62 2.03
CA ARG A 59 -8.25 -12.98 1.48
C ARG A 59 -9.44 -13.77 2.01
N ASP A 60 -9.70 -13.67 3.31
CA ASP A 60 -10.80 -14.37 3.96
C ASP A 60 -12.15 -13.87 3.43
N ALA A 61 -12.34 -12.55 3.34
CA ALA A 61 -13.53 -11.95 2.73
C ALA A 61 -13.74 -12.40 1.27
N ILE A 62 -12.67 -12.43 0.45
CA ILE A 62 -12.75 -12.95 -0.93
C ILE A 62 -13.17 -14.43 -0.94
N GLN A 63 -12.65 -15.24 -0.02
CA GLN A 63 -12.98 -16.65 0.06
C GLN A 63 -14.43 -16.89 0.52
N GLU A 64 -14.95 -16.09 1.45
CA GLU A 64 -16.35 -16.14 1.89
C GLU A 64 -17.31 -15.89 0.73
N ILE A 65 -17.06 -14.84 -0.07
CA ILE A 65 -17.85 -14.56 -1.26
C ILE A 65 -17.76 -15.69 -2.29
N ARG A 66 -16.55 -16.23 -2.56
CA ARG A 66 -16.36 -17.37 -3.47
C ARG A 66 -17.07 -18.64 -3.01
N ASN A 67 -17.18 -18.83 -1.69
CA ASN A 67 -17.89 -19.95 -1.09
C ASN A 67 -19.41 -19.74 -1.06
N GLY A 68 -19.94 -18.66 -1.65
CA GLY A 68 -21.37 -18.35 -1.67
C GLY A 68 -21.92 -17.90 -0.33
N LYS A 69 -21.06 -17.48 0.62
CA LYS A 69 -21.48 -16.99 1.95
C LYS A 69 -21.73 -15.47 1.97
N GLY A 70 -21.71 -14.82 0.82
CA GLY A 70 -22.04 -13.41 0.70
C GLY A 70 -23.52 -13.15 0.99
N LYS A 71 -23.81 -12.02 1.64
CA LYS A 71 -25.18 -11.57 1.87
C LYS A 71 -25.77 -11.04 0.55
N GLY A 72 -26.86 -11.66 0.10
CA GLY A 72 -27.65 -11.19 -1.04
C GLY A 72 -28.74 -10.21 -0.58
N PHE A 73 -29.13 -9.30 -1.47
CA PHE A 73 -30.21 -8.35 -1.23
C PHE A 73 -31.11 -8.30 -2.47
N ASP A 74 -32.40 -8.10 -2.25
CA ASP A 74 -33.41 -8.08 -3.31
C ASP A 74 -33.47 -6.72 -4.03
N SER A 75 -32.95 -5.65 -3.39
CA SER A 75 -32.86 -4.32 -3.99
C SER A 75 -31.64 -3.53 -3.49
N VAL A 76 -31.28 -2.48 -4.24
CA VAL A 76 -30.23 -1.54 -3.83
C VAL A 76 -30.62 -0.80 -2.53
N ALA A 77 -31.92 -0.59 -2.30
CA ALA A 77 -32.40 0.06 -1.08
C ALA A 77 -32.14 -0.81 0.16
N ASP A 78 -32.37 -2.13 0.06
CA ASP A 78 -32.12 -3.07 1.16
C ASP A 78 -30.63 -3.21 1.47
N LEU A 79 -29.77 -3.19 0.44
CA LEU A 79 -28.32 -3.15 0.61
C LEU A 79 -27.87 -1.87 1.34
N MET A 80 -28.40 -0.71 0.94
CA MET A 80 -28.01 0.58 1.53
C MET A 80 -28.54 0.76 2.94
N ALA A 81 -29.68 0.16 3.29
CA ALA A 81 -30.17 0.14 4.67
C ALA A 81 -29.19 -0.64 5.58
N ASP A 82 -28.75 -1.83 5.15
CA ASP A 82 -27.84 -2.68 5.93
C ASP A 82 -26.42 -2.09 6.09
N LEU A 83 -25.92 -1.33 5.11
CA LEU A 83 -24.60 -0.70 5.16
C LEU A 83 -24.53 0.56 6.03
N ASN A 84 -25.68 1.21 6.28
CA ASN A 84 -25.77 2.48 6.99
C ASN A 84 -26.31 2.34 8.42
N ASP A 85 -26.65 1.12 8.86
CA ASP A 85 -26.92 0.78 10.26
C ASP A 85 -25.62 0.71 11.09
#